data_AF-A0A937ZMC0-F1
#
_entry.id   AF-A0A937ZMC0-F1
#
_cell.length_a   1.000
_cell.length_b   1.000
_cell.length_c   1.000
_cell.angle_alpha   90.00
_cell.angle_beta   90.00
_cell.angle_gamma   90.00
#
_symmetry.space_group_name_H-M   'P 1'
#
loop_
_entity.id
_entity.type
_entity.pdbx_description
1 polymer ?
#
loop_
_entity_poly.entity_id
_entity_poly.type
_entity_poly.pdbx_seq_one_letter_code
_entity_poly.pdbx_strand_id
1 'polypeptide(L)'
;MPADSLPRPDQANDGIRRFVAEAVEPVIEEARRSLLAQQKPDGHWVFELEADATIPAEYVMYGHYLDEVDREEEARCADYLRRIQGAHGGWPLFHDGDLDVSASVKAYFALKLAGDDIEAPHMRRAREAILAKGG
;
A
#
# COMPACT_ATOMS: atom_id res chain seq x y z
N MET A 1 36.23 28.64 -48.89
CA MET A 1 35.20 27.80 -48.24
C MET A 1 35.62 27.63 -46.78
N PRO A 2 34.96 28.26 -45.80
CA PRO A 2 35.32 28.09 -44.40
C PRO A 2 34.89 26.69 -43.95
N ALA A 3 35.73 26.03 -43.15
CA ALA A 3 35.42 24.74 -42.56
C ALA A 3 34.38 24.93 -41.45
N ASP A 4 33.21 24.30 -41.60
CA ASP A 4 32.26 24.16 -40.50
C ASP A 4 32.92 23.36 -39.37
N SER A 5 33.26 24.06 -38.29
CA SER A 5 33.81 23.46 -37.09
C SER A 5 32.72 22.65 -36.41
N LEU A 6 32.91 21.33 -36.34
CA LEU A 6 32.06 20.45 -35.53
C LEU A 6 31.99 20.96 -34.08
N PRO A 7 30.80 20.93 -33.44
CA PRO A 7 30.61 21.47 -32.10
C PRO A 7 31.52 20.75 -31.09
N ARG A 8 32.09 21.52 -30.17
CA ARG A 8 32.96 20.98 -29.13
C ARG A 8 32.16 20.12 -28.14
N PRO A 9 32.76 19.10 -27.51
CA PRO A 9 32.05 18.16 -26.63
C PRO A 9 31.32 18.81 -25.44
N ASP A 10 31.78 19.97 -24.99
CA ASP A 10 31.17 20.81 -23.96
C ASP A 10 29.80 21.38 -24.39
N GLN A 11 29.71 21.87 -25.64
CA GLN A 11 28.48 22.42 -26.23
C GLN A 11 27.41 21.35 -26.45
N ALA A 12 27.81 20.13 -26.79
CA ALA A 12 26.90 18.99 -26.93
C ALA A 12 26.28 18.59 -25.58
N ASN A 13 27.07 18.65 -24.50
CA ASN A 13 26.62 18.34 -23.14
C ASN A 13 25.66 19.43 -22.59
N ASP A 14 25.91 20.69 -22.94
CA ASP A 14 25.03 21.81 -22.58
C ASP A 14 23.69 21.78 -23.34
N GLY A 15 23.70 21.34 -24.60
CA GLY A 15 22.48 21.13 -25.39
C GLY A 15 21.57 20.04 -24.81
N ILE A 16 22.16 18.92 -24.38
CA ILE A 16 21.43 17.82 -23.73
C ILE A 16 20.87 18.28 -22.38
N ARG A 17 21.67 18.98 -21.56
CA ARG A 17 21.21 19.53 -20.28
C ARG A 17 20.06 20.50 -20.43
N ARG A 18 20.11 21.40 -21.41
CA ARG A 18 19.02 22.34 -21.69
C ARG A 18 17.75 21.62 -22.14
N PHE A 19 17.87 20.65 -23.03
CA PHE A 19 16.73 19.84 -23.47
C PHE A 19 16.09 19.06 -22.30
N VAL A 20 16.90 18.46 -21.43
CA VAL A 20 16.41 17.79 -20.21
C VAL A 20 15.72 18.77 -19.27
N ALA A 21 16.29 19.97 -19.05
CA ALA A 21 15.67 20.99 -18.21
C ALA A 21 14.32 21.45 -18.78
N GLU A 22 14.24 21.72 -20.09
CA GLU A 22 13.00 22.12 -20.77
C GLU A 22 11.91 21.03 -20.70
N ALA A 23 12.30 19.76 -20.66
CA ALA A 23 11.36 18.65 -20.52
C ALA A 23 10.93 18.39 -19.06
N VAL A 24 11.82 18.60 -18.08
CA VAL A 24 11.59 18.27 -16.67
C VAL A 24 10.90 19.41 -15.90
N GLU A 25 11.22 20.67 -16.21
CA GLU A 25 10.67 21.84 -15.51
C GLU A 25 9.12 21.87 -15.51
N PRO A 26 8.42 21.58 -16.64
CA PRO A 26 6.97 21.55 -16.63
C PRO A 26 6.39 20.47 -15.71
N VAL A 27 7.05 19.30 -15.65
CA VAL A 27 6.63 18.18 -14.80
C VAL A 27 6.84 18.51 -13.32
N ILE A 28 7.95 19.19 -12.98
CA ILE A 28 8.20 19.69 -11.63
C ILE A 28 7.11 20.66 -11.21
N GLU A 29 6.78 21.64 -12.05
CA GLU A 29 5.74 22.63 -11.72
C GLU A 29 4.35 22.02 -11.60
N GLU A 30 4.04 21.01 -12.43
CA GLU A 30 2.80 20.24 -12.32
C GLU A 30 2.74 19.45 -11.00
N ALA A 31 3.79 18.68 -10.68
CA ALA A 31 3.86 17.91 -9.44
C ALA A 31 3.79 18.80 -8.20
N ARG A 32 4.52 19.93 -8.22
CA ARG A 32 4.49 20.95 -7.16
C ARG A 32 3.09 21.50 -6.97
N ARG A 33 2.41 21.89 -8.05
CA ARG A 33 1.03 22.41 -7.98
C ARG A 33 0.06 21.36 -7.44
N SER A 34 0.19 20.12 -7.90
CA SER A 34 -0.63 18.99 -7.44
C SER A 34 -0.44 18.71 -5.95
N LEU A 35 0.80 18.73 -5.46
CA LEU A 35 1.10 18.52 -4.04
C LEU A 35 0.59 19.68 -3.18
N LEU A 36 0.84 20.93 -3.58
CA LEU A 36 0.36 22.12 -2.86
C LEU A 36 -1.18 22.19 -2.82
N ALA A 37 -1.87 21.74 -3.86
CA ALA A 37 -3.33 21.69 -3.90
C ALA A 37 -3.94 20.73 -2.86
N GLN A 38 -3.14 19.78 -2.34
CA GLN A 38 -3.56 18.81 -1.32
C GLN A 38 -3.23 19.26 0.10
N GLN A 39 -2.53 20.39 0.27
CA GLN A 39 -2.18 20.94 1.58
C GLN A 39 -3.44 21.41 2.31
N LYS A 40 -3.54 21.13 3.60
CA LYS A 40 -4.64 21.62 4.46
C LYS A 40 -4.44 23.10 4.82
N PRO A 41 -5.50 23.83 5.24
CA PRO A 41 -5.42 25.27 5.51
C PRO A 41 -4.39 25.70 6.57
N ASP A 42 -4.03 24.80 7.48
CA ASP A 42 -3.03 24.98 8.54
C ASP A 42 -1.61 24.54 8.12
N GLY A 43 -1.43 24.15 6.86
CA GLY A 43 -0.12 23.92 6.24
C GLY A 43 0.39 22.48 6.26
N HIS A 44 -0.34 21.53 6.84
CA HIS A 44 0.08 20.12 6.85
C HIS A 44 -0.47 19.34 5.65
N TRP A 45 0.09 18.15 5.41
CA TRP A 45 -0.43 17.14 4.49
C TRP A 45 -0.86 15.90 5.26
N VAL A 46 -1.94 15.26 4.82
CA VAL A 46 -2.40 13.97 5.36
C VAL A 46 -2.60 13.03 4.19
N PHE A 47 -1.91 11.91 4.23
CA PHE A 47 -2.06 10.80 3.31
C PHE A 47 -2.30 9.53 4.11
N GLU A 48 -2.90 8.54 3.46
CA GLU A 48 -3.07 7.22 4.05
C GLU A 48 -1.71 6.56 4.24
N LEU A 49 -1.47 6.06 5.45
CA LEU A 49 -0.34 5.18 5.74
C LEU A 49 -0.87 3.76 5.72
N GLU A 50 -0.77 3.11 4.56
CA GLU A 50 -1.15 1.71 4.44
C GLU A 50 -0.15 0.83 5.20
N ALA A 51 -0.65 0.15 6.23
CA ALA A 51 0.08 -0.87 6.98
C ALA A 51 -0.39 -2.28 6.57
N ASP A 52 0.28 -3.30 7.10
CA ASP A 52 -0.12 -4.68 6.90
C ASP A 52 -1.45 -5.04 7.61
N ALA A 53 -1.88 -6.29 7.44
CA ALA A 53 -3.13 -6.81 7.99
C ALA A 53 -3.17 -6.91 9.53
N THR A 54 -2.04 -6.78 10.23
CA THR A 54 -1.95 -7.01 11.67
C THR A 54 -2.64 -5.92 12.47
N ILE A 55 -2.47 -4.64 12.12
CA ILE A 55 -3.10 -3.53 12.85
C ILE A 55 -4.64 -3.67 12.90
N PRO A 56 -5.37 -3.81 11.77
CA PRO A 56 -6.82 -3.98 11.81
C PRO A 56 -7.23 -5.33 12.45
N ALA A 57 -6.47 -6.41 12.24
CA ALA A 57 -6.78 -7.69 12.85
C ALA A 57 -6.66 -7.64 14.38
N GLU A 58 -5.59 -7.03 14.90
CA GLU A 58 -5.35 -6.86 16.33
C GLU A 58 -6.35 -5.89 16.96
N TYR A 59 -6.79 -4.85 16.23
CA TYR A 59 -7.86 -3.97 16.70
C TYR A 59 -9.18 -4.72 16.92
N VAL A 60 -9.58 -5.57 15.96
CA VAL A 60 -10.76 -6.45 16.14
C VAL A 60 -10.57 -7.35 17.35
N MET A 61 -9.43 -8.05 17.46
CA MET A 61 -9.15 -8.92 18.60
C MET A 61 -9.17 -8.17 19.93
N TYR A 62 -8.67 -6.94 19.95
CA TYR A 62 -8.64 -6.09 21.14
C TYR A 62 -10.05 -5.70 21.60
N GLY A 63 -10.94 -5.32 20.68
CA GLY A 63 -12.34 -5.04 20.99
C GLY A 63 -13.05 -6.25 21.61
N HIS A 64 -12.84 -7.45 21.05
CA HIS A 64 -13.38 -8.69 21.62
C HIS A 64 -12.77 -9.05 22.97
N TYR A 65 -11.46 -8.81 23.15
CA TYR A 65 -10.79 -9.07 24.43
C TYR A 65 -11.34 -8.19 25.56
N LEU A 66 -11.69 -6.94 25.26
CA LEU A 66 -12.28 -6.01 26.23
C LEU A 66 -13.80 -6.13 26.38
N ASP A 67 -14.48 -6.91 25.53
CA ASP A 67 -15.95 -6.92 25.41
C ASP A 67 -16.54 -5.54 25.05
N GLU A 68 -15.78 -4.76 24.28
CA GLU A 68 -16.11 -3.39 23.82
C GLU A 68 -16.14 -3.31 22.28
N VAL A 69 -16.79 -4.27 21.64
CA VAL A 69 -16.80 -4.38 20.17
C VAL A 69 -17.63 -3.26 19.53
N ASP A 70 -16.97 -2.34 18.82
CA ASP A 70 -17.62 -1.47 17.84
C ASP A 70 -17.89 -2.25 16.54
N ARG A 71 -19.17 -2.54 16.27
CA ARG A 71 -19.58 -3.36 15.13
C ARG A 71 -19.39 -2.66 13.79
N GLU A 72 -19.43 -1.33 13.76
CA GLU A 72 -19.22 -0.59 12.51
C GLU A 72 -17.74 -0.62 12.14
N GLU A 73 -16.85 -0.38 13.11
CA GLU A 73 -15.41 -0.44 12.86
C GLU A 73 -14.91 -1.87 12.62
N GLU A 74 -15.48 -2.87 13.30
CA GLU A 74 -15.22 -4.28 13.00
C GLU A 74 -15.56 -4.63 11.54
N ALA A 75 -16.72 -4.19 11.05
CA ALA A 75 -17.13 -4.43 9.67
C ALA A 75 -16.17 -3.77 8.67
N ARG A 76 -15.72 -2.54 8.94
CA ARG A 76 -14.72 -1.83 8.12
C ARG A 76 -13.38 -2.57 8.10
N CYS A 77 -12.92 -3.04 9.27
CA CYS A 77 -11.70 -3.84 9.37
C CYS A 77 -11.83 -5.16 8.59
N ALA A 78 -12.96 -5.85 8.69
CA ALA A 78 -13.21 -7.10 7.97
C ALA A 78 -13.27 -6.90 6.44
N ASP A 79 -13.92 -5.83 5.98
CA ASP A 79 -13.92 -5.44 4.56
C ASP A 79 -12.51 -5.16 4.05
N TYR A 80 -11.71 -4.42 4.83
CA TYR A 80 -10.31 -4.16 4.51
C TYR A 80 -9.50 -5.46 4.40
N LEU A 81 -9.55 -6.32 5.43
CA LEU A 81 -8.83 -7.59 5.47
C LEU A 81 -9.18 -8.48 4.27
N ARG A 82 -10.47 -8.58 3.90
CA ARG A 82 -10.90 -9.33 2.72
C ARG A 82 -10.34 -8.73 1.42
N ARG A 83 -10.34 -7.40 1.31
CA ARG A 83 -9.83 -6.69 0.13
C ARG A 83 -8.33 -6.90 -0.10
N ILE A 84 -7.53 -6.94 0.98
CA ILE A 84 -6.07 -7.04 0.89
C ILE A 84 -5.53 -8.48 0.97
N GLN A 85 -6.41 -9.49 0.93
CA GLN A 85 -5.97 -10.90 0.89
C GLN A 85 -5.21 -11.19 -0.41
N GLY A 86 -3.98 -11.69 -0.29
CA GLY A 86 -3.12 -11.97 -1.43
C GLY A 86 -3.61 -13.13 -2.30
N ALA A 87 -3.11 -13.22 -3.53
CA ALA A 87 -3.40 -14.33 -4.45
C ALA A 87 -3.00 -15.70 -3.87
N HIS A 88 -1.94 -15.72 -3.06
CA HIS A 88 -1.46 -16.88 -2.31
C HIS A 88 -2.39 -17.33 -1.16
N GLY A 89 -3.48 -16.61 -0.89
CA GLY A 89 -4.52 -16.98 0.09
C GLY A 89 -4.30 -16.44 1.50
N GLY A 90 -3.14 -15.90 1.82
CA GLY A 90 -2.83 -15.29 3.12
C GLY A 90 -2.67 -13.77 3.03
N TRP A 91 -1.94 -13.21 3.97
CA TRP A 91 -1.62 -11.77 4.04
C TRP A 91 -0.11 -11.55 4.15
N PRO A 92 0.46 -10.61 3.38
CA PRO A 92 1.87 -10.21 3.47
C PRO A 92 2.09 -9.07 4.48
N LEU A 93 3.37 -8.77 4.78
CA LEU A 93 3.77 -7.60 5.59
C LEU A 93 3.89 -6.30 4.78
N PHE A 94 3.83 -6.38 3.45
CA PHE A 94 3.88 -5.23 2.55
C PHE A 94 3.17 -5.56 1.24
N HIS A 95 2.83 -4.52 0.45
CA HIS A 95 2.11 -4.67 -0.81
C HIS A 95 2.82 -5.62 -1.79
N ASP A 96 2.08 -6.56 -2.37
CA ASP A 96 2.59 -7.62 -3.26
C ASP A 96 3.71 -8.49 -2.69
N GLY A 97 3.85 -8.55 -1.35
CA GLY A 97 4.78 -9.44 -0.68
C GLY A 97 4.34 -10.90 -0.67
N ASP A 98 5.24 -11.77 -0.20
CA ASP A 98 4.91 -13.16 0.11
C ASP A 98 4.03 -13.28 1.36
N LEU A 99 3.33 -14.42 1.48
CA LEU A 99 2.58 -14.78 2.68
C LEU A 99 3.47 -14.72 3.93
N ASP A 100 3.05 -13.92 4.92
CA ASP A 100 3.55 -13.99 6.29
C ASP A 100 2.58 -14.79 7.18
N VAL A 101 3.10 -15.80 7.89
CA VAL A 101 2.26 -16.74 8.64
C VAL A 101 1.60 -16.05 9.82
N SER A 102 2.32 -15.15 10.51
CA SER A 102 1.78 -14.46 11.68
C SER A 102 0.67 -13.50 11.28
N ALA A 103 0.90 -12.68 10.25
CA ALA A 103 -0.10 -11.78 9.69
C ALA A 103 -1.33 -12.56 9.20
N SER A 104 -1.10 -13.68 8.52
CA SER A 104 -2.18 -14.50 7.97
C SER A 104 -3.05 -15.14 9.05
N VAL A 105 -2.44 -15.72 10.09
CA VAL A 105 -3.17 -16.29 11.23
C VAL A 105 -3.99 -15.22 11.93
N LYS A 106 -3.42 -14.02 12.13
CA LYS A 106 -4.14 -12.92 12.77
C LYS A 106 -5.34 -12.46 11.95
N ALA A 107 -5.15 -12.20 10.67
CA ALA A 107 -6.23 -11.79 9.77
C ALA A 107 -7.35 -12.85 9.70
N TYR A 108 -6.99 -14.13 9.56
CA TYR A 108 -7.94 -15.22 9.57
C TYR A 108 -8.73 -15.32 10.88
N PHE A 109 -8.07 -15.13 12.03
CA PHE A 109 -8.75 -15.17 13.32
C PHE A 109 -9.67 -13.96 13.52
N ALA A 110 -9.24 -12.75 13.14
CA ALA A 110 -10.07 -11.56 13.20
C ALA A 110 -11.33 -11.69 12.32
N LEU A 111 -11.22 -12.25 11.12
CA LEU A 111 -12.39 -12.51 10.27
C LEU A 111 -13.37 -13.52 10.88
N LYS A 112 -12.89 -14.55 11.59
CA LYS A 112 -13.79 -15.43 12.35
C LYS A 112 -14.53 -14.69 13.46
N LEU A 113 -13.83 -13.81 14.20
CA LEU A 113 -14.44 -13.01 15.27
C LEU A 113 -15.51 -12.06 14.72
N ALA A 114 -15.27 -11.51 13.52
CA ALA A 114 -16.24 -10.69 12.78
C ALA A 114 -17.43 -11.50 12.21
N GLY A 115 -17.39 -12.84 12.30
CA GLY A 115 -18.49 -13.73 11.95
C GLY A 115 -18.41 -14.36 10.56
N ASP A 116 -17.26 -14.28 9.88
CA ASP A 116 -17.09 -14.92 8.57
C ASP A 116 -17.19 -16.45 8.68
N ASP A 117 -17.99 -17.06 7.81
CA ASP A 117 -18.10 -18.52 7.70
C ASP A 117 -16.74 -19.11 7.32
N ILE A 118 -16.27 -20.07 8.12
CA ILE A 118 -15.00 -20.77 7.90
C ILE A 118 -14.95 -21.52 6.56
N GLU A 119 -16.11 -21.82 5.97
CA GLU A 119 -16.22 -22.45 4.65
C GLU A 119 -16.37 -21.46 3.50
N ALA A 120 -16.43 -20.15 3.77
CA ALA A 120 -16.39 -19.12 2.74
C ALA A 120 -15.09 -19.21 1.91
N PRO A 121 -15.11 -18.86 0.60
CA PRO A 121 -13.96 -19.06 -0.28
C PRO A 121 -12.65 -18.41 0.20
N HIS A 122 -12.71 -17.20 0.76
CA HIS A 122 -11.52 -16.52 1.28
C HIS A 122 -11.00 -17.15 2.58
N MET A 123 -11.90 -17.64 3.44
CA MET A 123 -11.55 -18.33 4.69
C MET A 123 -10.90 -19.68 4.42
N ARG A 124 -11.41 -20.44 3.45
CA ARG A 124 -10.80 -21.72 3.02
C ARG A 124 -9.41 -21.52 2.45
N ARG A 125 -9.23 -20.56 1.53
CA ARG A 125 -7.92 -20.22 0.96
C ARG A 125 -6.91 -19.81 2.03
N ALA A 126 -7.34 -18.99 2.99
CA ALA A 126 -6.51 -18.61 4.13
C ALA A 126 -6.08 -19.83 4.94
N ARG A 127 -7.04 -20.64 5.38
CA ARG A 127 -6.78 -21.86 6.15
C ARG A 127 -5.82 -22.81 5.45
N GLU A 128 -6.04 -23.07 4.16
CA GLU A 128 -5.19 -23.95 3.35
C GLU A 128 -3.75 -23.41 3.24
N ALA A 129 -3.58 -22.10 2.99
CA ALA A 129 -2.27 -21.47 2.85
C ALA A 129 -1.49 -21.40 4.17
N ILE A 130 -2.20 -21.10 5.26
CA ILE A 130 -1.70 -21.07 6.65
C ILE A 130 -1.18 -22.47 7.05
N LEU A 131 -2.00 -23.51 6.87
CA LEU A 131 -1.62 -24.90 7.17
C LEU A 131 -0.44 -25.39 6.32
N ALA A 132 -0.37 -24.99 5.05
CA ALA A 132 0.75 -25.34 4.16
C ALA A 132 2.10 -24.73 4.63
N LYS A 133 2.08 -23.73 5.50
CA LYS A 133 3.26 -23.05 6.04
C LYS A 133 3.62 -23.46 7.47
N GLY A 134 2.90 -24.43 8.05
CA GLY A 134 3.23 -25.04 9.33
C GLY A 134 2.55 -24.41 10.55
N GLY A 135 1.49 -23.61 10.34
CA GLY A 135 0.66 -23.10 11.43
C GLY A 135 -0.53 -22.34 10.92
#